data_AF-A0AB35XHD4-F1
#
_entry.id   AF-A0AB35XHD4-F1
#
_cell.length_a   1.000
_cell.length_b   1.000
_cell.length_c   1.000
_cell.angle_alpha   90.00
_cell.angle_beta   90.00
_cell.angle_gamma   90.00
#
_symmetry.space_group_name_H-M   'P 1'
#
loop_
_entity.id
_entity.type
_entity.pdbx_description
1 polymer ?
#
loop_
_entity_poly.entity_id
_entity_poly.type
_entity_poly.pdbx_seq_one_letter_code
_entity_poly.pdbx_strand_id
1 'polypeptide(L)'
;MNQIYQMDTRLGNAQVLFNTIHHDVRSVTVDGKDVTSTLGAYEINDLQLALKSDRFYKRDIGNALVVRTGTGLFVFPLRGRNCASRRFEMAIQIAMHFYNTRTGLDPDWVTSTAKRYADQAERYTGVILEAGDFEWKLKLPEITFKTRNSHELIMLEGK
;
A
#
# COMPACT_ATOMS: atom_id res chain seq x y z
N MET A 1 3.88 10.11 -8.43
CA MET A 1 4.67 8.87 -8.63
C MET A 1 3.76 7.85 -9.26
N ASN A 2 4.19 7.17 -10.33
CA ASN A 2 3.31 6.27 -11.06
C ASN A 2 3.37 4.84 -10.51
N GLN A 3 2.22 4.19 -10.40
CA GLN A 3 2.07 2.81 -9.95
C GLN A 3 1.05 2.08 -10.84
N ILE A 4 1.28 0.79 -11.05
CA ILE A 4 0.39 -0.06 -11.85
C ILE A 4 -0.51 -0.84 -10.89
N TYR A 5 -1.81 -0.81 -11.18
CA TYR A 5 -2.85 -1.53 -10.46
C TYR A 5 -3.56 -2.48 -11.42
N GLN A 6 -3.85 -3.70 -10.99
CA GLN A 6 -4.75 -4.61 -11.68
C GLN A 6 -6.14 -4.39 -11.11
N MET A 7 -7.12 -4.07 -11.95
CA MET A 7 -8.49 -3.76 -11.51
C MET A 7 -9.48 -4.60 -12.30
N ASP A 8 -10.50 -5.09 -11.62
CA ASP A 8 -11.67 -5.65 -12.30
C ASP A 8 -12.60 -4.49 -12.65
N THR A 9 -12.77 -4.25 -13.93
CA THR A 9 -13.53 -3.10 -14.45
C THR A 9 -14.65 -3.59 -15.35
N ARG A 10 -15.58 -2.69 -15.71
CA ARG A 10 -16.61 -3.01 -16.71
C ARG A 10 -16.07 -3.43 -18.08
N LEU A 11 -14.79 -3.10 -18.36
CA LEU A 11 -14.09 -3.46 -19.59
C LEU A 11 -13.35 -4.79 -19.48
N GLY A 12 -13.41 -5.44 -18.32
CA GLY A 12 -12.63 -6.63 -17.97
C GLY A 12 -11.46 -6.31 -17.04
N ASN A 13 -10.52 -7.25 -16.94
CA ASN A 13 -9.31 -7.09 -16.15
C ASN A 13 -8.38 -6.05 -16.78
N ALA A 14 -8.29 -4.89 -16.16
CA ALA A 14 -7.51 -3.76 -16.63
C ALA A 14 -6.23 -3.57 -15.82
N GLN A 15 -5.16 -3.12 -16.49
CA GLN A 15 -3.98 -2.56 -15.87
C GLN A 15 -4.09 -1.04 -15.91
N VAL A 16 -4.08 -0.39 -14.74
CA VAL A 16 -4.24 1.05 -14.61
C VAL A 16 -2.94 1.65 -14.09
N LEU A 17 -2.31 2.52 -14.89
CA LEU A 17 -1.19 3.35 -14.46
C LEU A 17 -1.74 4.59 -13.77
N PHE A 18 -1.51 4.71 -12.48
CA PHE A 18 -2.04 5.80 -11.66
C PHE A 18 -0.93 6.60 -11.01
N ASN A 19 -1.04 7.92 -11.05
CA ASN A 19 -0.14 8.81 -10.35
C ASN A 19 -0.66 9.05 -8.94
N THR A 20 0.06 8.55 -7.94
CA THR A 20 -0.35 8.67 -6.54
C THR A 20 -0.20 10.07 -5.95
N ILE A 21 0.50 11.01 -6.64
CA ILE A 21 0.67 12.40 -6.16
C ILE A 21 -0.47 13.28 -6.67
N HIS A 22 -0.75 13.21 -7.98
CA HIS A 22 -1.83 13.99 -8.59
C HIS A 22 -3.18 13.28 -8.52
N HIS A 23 -3.18 12.04 -8.05
CA HIS A 23 -4.32 11.14 -7.99
C HIS A 23 -5.08 11.04 -9.32
N ASP A 24 -4.32 10.83 -10.41
CA ASP A 24 -4.86 10.73 -11.76
C ASP A 24 -4.45 9.46 -12.51
N VAL A 25 -5.38 8.94 -13.31
CA VAL A 25 -5.13 7.82 -14.23
C VAL A 25 -4.35 8.35 -15.42
N ARG A 26 -3.20 7.73 -15.69
CA ARG A 26 -2.28 8.09 -16.78
C ARG A 26 -2.46 7.21 -18.00
N SER A 27 -2.73 5.92 -17.79
CA SER A 27 -3.11 5.01 -18.85
C SER A 27 -3.92 3.84 -18.30
N VAL A 28 -4.71 3.23 -19.18
CA VAL A 28 -5.48 2.01 -18.92
C VAL A 28 -5.24 1.03 -20.05
N THR A 29 -4.84 -0.19 -19.70
CA THR A 29 -4.57 -1.27 -20.65
C THR A 29 -5.49 -2.44 -20.35
N VAL A 30 -6.22 -2.93 -21.36
CA VAL A 30 -7.08 -4.12 -21.27
C VAL A 30 -6.59 -5.12 -22.31
N ASP A 31 -6.34 -6.37 -21.89
CA ASP A 31 -5.81 -7.43 -22.76
C ASP A 31 -4.59 -7.01 -23.59
N GLY A 32 -3.69 -6.23 -22.98
CA GLY A 32 -2.47 -5.72 -23.61
C GLY A 32 -2.66 -4.55 -24.57
N LYS A 33 -3.88 -4.01 -24.71
CA LYS A 33 -4.18 -2.85 -25.56
C LYS A 33 -4.42 -1.61 -24.71
N ASP A 34 -3.76 -0.51 -25.05
CA ASP A 34 -4.05 0.80 -24.45
C ASP A 34 -5.42 1.30 -24.92
N VAL A 35 -6.33 1.49 -23.97
CA VAL A 35 -7.71 1.95 -24.20
C VAL A 35 -7.94 3.34 -23.63
N THR A 36 -6.90 4.02 -23.14
CA THR A 36 -7.01 5.29 -22.39
C THR A 36 -7.81 6.35 -23.13
N SER A 37 -7.57 6.53 -24.42
CA SER A 37 -8.26 7.52 -25.26
C SER A 37 -9.71 7.16 -25.59
N THR A 38 -10.10 5.91 -25.37
CA THR A 38 -11.46 5.42 -25.61
C THR A 38 -12.35 5.53 -24.37
N LEU A 39 -11.76 5.78 -23.20
CA LEU A 39 -12.50 5.95 -21.96
C LEU A 39 -13.20 7.29 -21.90
N GLY A 40 -14.48 7.27 -21.51
CA GLY A 40 -15.22 8.47 -21.17
C GLY A 40 -14.78 9.05 -19.82
N ALA A 41 -15.10 10.33 -19.58
CA ALA A 41 -14.77 11.03 -18.34
C ALA A 41 -15.31 10.30 -17.08
N TYR A 42 -16.50 9.69 -17.18
CA TYR A 42 -17.08 8.91 -16.08
C TYR A 42 -16.23 7.71 -15.68
N GLU A 43 -15.71 6.94 -16.65
CA GLU A 43 -14.86 5.77 -16.37
C GLU A 43 -13.56 6.16 -15.71
N ILE A 44 -12.93 7.23 -16.20
CA ILE A 44 -11.69 7.74 -15.62
C ILE A 44 -11.94 8.18 -14.17
N ASN A 45 -13.03 8.89 -13.91
CA ASN A 45 -13.38 9.33 -12.56
C ASN A 45 -13.66 8.16 -11.62
N ASP A 46 -14.34 7.11 -12.10
CA ASP A 46 -14.65 5.92 -11.31
C ASP A 46 -13.36 5.16 -10.93
N LEU A 47 -12.45 4.96 -11.89
CA LEU A 47 -11.14 4.36 -11.63
C LEU A 47 -10.31 5.19 -10.64
N GLN A 48 -10.27 6.52 -10.83
CA GLN A 48 -9.60 7.42 -9.90
C GLN A 48 -10.21 7.34 -8.50
N LEU A 49 -11.53 7.28 -8.38
CA LEU A 49 -12.22 7.21 -7.09
C LEU A 49 -11.94 5.89 -6.37
N ALA A 50 -12.00 4.78 -7.09
CA ALA A 50 -11.67 3.46 -6.57
C ALA A 50 -10.23 3.41 -6.04
N LEU A 51 -9.26 3.94 -6.81
CA LEU A 51 -7.85 4.00 -6.40
C LEU A 51 -7.60 4.99 -5.26
N LYS A 52 -8.23 6.17 -5.28
CA LYS A 52 -8.16 7.15 -4.17
C LYS A 52 -8.75 6.59 -2.86
N SER A 53 -9.76 5.74 -2.96
CA SER A 53 -10.46 5.17 -1.82
C SER A 53 -9.84 3.86 -1.34
N ASP A 54 -8.73 3.44 -1.93
CA ASP A 54 -8.07 2.16 -1.71
C ASP A 54 -8.99 0.94 -1.86
N ARG A 55 -9.70 0.84 -3.01
CA ARG A 55 -10.65 -0.24 -3.31
C ARG A 55 -10.47 -0.84 -4.70
N PHE A 56 -10.97 -2.06 -4.84
CA PHE A 56 -11.13 -2.81 -6.11
C PHE A 56 -9.87 -2.94 -6.95
N TYR A 57 -8.72 -3.12 -6.30
CA TYR A 57 -7.48 -3.32 -7.01
C TYR A 57 -6.65 -4.45 -6.42
N LYS A 58 -5.78 -4.99 -7.26
CA LYS A 58 -4.63 -5.78 -6.85
C LYS A 58 -3.36 -5.06 -7.24
N ARG A 59 -2.39 -5.07 -6.33
CA ARG A 59 -1.09 -4.43 -6.53
C ARG A 59 0.00 -5.38 -6.11
N ASP A 60 0.89 -5.68 -7.05
CA ASP A 60 2.15 -6.35 -6.75
C ASP A 60 3.11 -5.34 -6.10
N ILE A 61 3.50 -5.64 -4.87
CA ILE A 61 4.45 -4.83 -4.08
C ILE A 61 5.86 -5.38 -4.28
N GLY A 62 6.00 -6.62 -4.75
CA GLY A 62 7.27 -7.31 -4.93
C GLY A 62 7.89 -7.64 -3.57
N ASN A 63 8.66 -6.71 -3.01
CA ASN A 63 9.35 -6.90 -1.73
C ASN A 63 8.86 -5.89 -0.71
N ALA A 64 8.67 -6.31 0.54
CA ALA A 64 8.33 -5.38 1.62
C ALA A 64 8.96 -5.80 2.95
N LEU A 65 9.17 -4.81 3.81
CA LEU A 65 9.24 -5.04 5.25
C LEU A 65 7.82 -4.94 5.81
N VAL A 66 7.47 -5.86 6.70
CA VAL A 66 6.16 -5.94 7.32
C VAL A 66 6.33 -5.96 8.83
N VAL A 67 5.53 -5.16 9.53
CA VAL A 67 5.48 -5.11 10.99
C VAL A 67 4.04 -5.25 11.45
N ARG A 68 3.76 -6.25 12.27
CA ARG A 68 2.47 -6.37 12.95
C ARG A 68 2.52 -5.61 14.27
N THR A 69 1.54 -4.75 14.48
CA THR A 69 1.38 -3.96 15.70
C THR A 69 -0.01 -4.23 16.31
N GLY A 70 -0.27 -3.68 17.50
CA GLY A 70 -1.60 -3.77 18.12
C GLY A 70 -2.71 -3.02 17.37
N THR A 71 -2.38 -2.11 16.43
CA THR A 71 -3.37 -1.35 15.64
C THR A 71 -3.52 -1.84 14.21
N GLY A 72 -2.69 -2.77 13.77
CA GLY A 72 -2.71 -3.24 12.39
C GLY A 72 -1.35 -3.69 11.87
N LEU A 73 -1.33 -3.99 10.58
CA LEU A 73 -0.19 -4.42 9.82
C LEU A 73 0.37 -3.23 9.02
N PHE A 74 1.62 -2.88 9.27
CA PHE A 74 2.35 -1.88 8.51
C PHE A 74 3.15 -2.57 7.42
N VAL A 75 3.06 -2.04 6.20
CA VAL A 75 3.74 -2.56 5.01
C VAL A 75 4.62 -1.48 4.43
N PHE A 76 5.91 -1.74 4.34
CA PHE A 76 6.90 -0.83 3.77
C PHE A 76 7.50 -1.43 2.50
N PRO A 77 7.05 -1.00 1.31
CA PRO A 77 7.59 -1.47 0.04
C PRO A 77 9.10 -1.20 -0.07
N LEU A 78 9.86 -2.23 -0.40
CA LEU A 78 11.30 -2.13 -0.61
C LEU A 78 11.61 -1.87 -2.08
N ARG A 79 12.15 -0.70 -2.36
CA ARG A 79 12.73 -0.33 -3.66
C ARG A 79 14.24 -0.43 -3.58
N GLY A 80 14.77 -1.63 -3.83
CA GLY A 80 16.21 -1.93 -3.76
C GLY A 80 16.59 -2.82 -2.59
N ARG A 81 17.83 -2.65 -2.08
CA ARG A 81 18.38 -3.54 -1.05
C ARG A 81 17.72 -3.30 0.32
N ASN A 82 17.44 -4.39 1.02
CA ASN A 82 17.09 -4.33 2.45
C ASN A 82 18.36 -4.08 3.26
N CYS A 83 18.45 -2.94 3.93
CA CYS A 83 19.56 -2.58 4.81
C CYS A 83 19.05 -1.93 6.10
N ALA A 84 19.94 -1.78 7.09
CA ALA A 84 19.59 -1.25 8.40
C ALA A 84 18.94 0.15 8.34
N SER A 85 19.41 1.02 7.45
CA SER A 85 18.82 2.36 7.28
C SER A 85 17.36 2.31 6.80
N ARG A 86 17.01 1.38 5.91
CA ARG A 86 15.62 1.19 5.45
C ARG A 86 14.70 0.66 6.53
N ARG A 87 15.19 -0.27 7.36
CA ARG A 87 14.43 -0.77 8.52
C ARG A 87 14.18 0.35 9.52
N PHE A 88 15.19 1.19 9.75
CA PHE A 88 15.07 2.32 10.64
C PHE A 88 14.12 3.39 10.09
N GLU A 89 14.20 3.71 8.80
CA GLU A 89 13.26 4.61 8.10
C GLU A 89 11.82 4.14 8.28
N MET A 90 11.53 2.87 7.97
CA MET A 90 10.21 2.27 8.20
C MET A 90 9.78 2.45 9.66
N ALA A 91 10.63 2.08 10.61
CA ALA A 91 10.27 2.07 12.01
C ALA A 91 9.99 3.48 12.56
N ILE A 92 10.72 4.49 12.07
CA ILE A 92 10.43 5.90 12.35
C ILE A 92 9.08 6.31 11.76
N GLN A 93 8.75 5.91 10.53
CA GLN A 93 7.44 6.19 9.95
C GLN A 93 6.31 5.56 10.77
N ILE A 94 6.48 4.33 11.26
CA ILE A 94 5.50 3.67 12.15
C ILE A 94 5.37 4.46 13.47
N ALA A 95 6.48 4.83 14.10
CA ALA A 95 6.46 5.57 15.36
C ALA A 95 5.81 6.95 15.19
N MET A 96 6.11 7.66 14.10
CA MET A 96 5.48 8.93 13.76
C MET A 96 3.98 8.79 13.45
N HIS A 97 3.57 7.69 12.80
CA HIS A 97 2.15 7.40 12.61
C HIS A 97 1.41 7.33 13.96
N PHE A 98 1.99 6.64 14.95
CA PHE A 98 1.40 6.60 16.29
C PHE A 98 1.44 7.96 16.99
N TYR A 99 2.55 8.68 16.91
CA TYR A 99 2.68 10.02 17.51
C TYR A 99 1.61 10.99 16.99
N ASN A 100 1.30 10.91 15.69
CA ASN A 100 0.31 11.79 15.05
C ASN A 100 -1.15 11.34 15.30
N THR A 101 -1.38 10.07 15.63
CA THR A 101 -2.74 9.52 15.78
C THR A 101 -3.15 9.34 17.25
N ARG A 102 -2.22 9.44 18.20
CA ARG A 102 -2.47 9.27 19.64
C ARG A 102 -2.08 10.51 20.41
N THR A 103 -2.90 10.90 21.38
CA THR A 103 -2.63 12.03 22.27
C THR A 103 -1.73 11.61 23.45
N GLY A 104 -0.89 12.52 23.93
CA GLY A 104 -0.12 12.34 25.17
C GLY A 104 1.12 11.44 25.08
N LEU A 105 1.67 11.22 23.88
CA LEU A 105 2.91 10.46 23.70
C LEU A 105 4.14 11.37 23.89
N ASP A 106 5.10 10.91 24.69
CA ASP A 106 6.39 11.57 24.93
C ASP A 106 7.29 11.47 23.67
N PRO A 107 8.06 12.50 23.28
CA PRO A 107 9.08 12.38 22.24
C PRO A 107 10.05 11.18 22.39
N ASP A 108 10.46 10.82 23.62
CA ASP A 108 11.34 9.67 23.88
C ASP A 108 10.66 8.32 23.61
N TRP A 109 9.31 8.31 23.63
CA TRP A 109 8.52 7.16 23.24
C TRP A 109 8.69 6.83 21.75
N VAL A 110 8.87 7.84 20.88
CA VAL A 110 9.04 7.64 19.43
C VAL A 110 10.32 6.87 19.15
N THR A 111 11.44 7.28 19.77
CA THR A 111 12.75 6.64 19.56
C THR A 111 12.76 5.19 20.05
N SER A 112 12.24 4.94 21.26
CA SER A 112 12.18 3.59 21.82
C SER A 112 11.23 2.67 21.04
N THR A 113 10.10 3.21 20.58
CA THR A 113 9.14 2.49 19.73
C THR A 113 9.69 2.18 18.34
N ALA A 114 10.40 3.13 17.72
CA ALA A 114 11.07 2.90 16.45
C ALA A 114 12.11 1.79 16.56
N LYS A 115 12.92 1.75 17.62
CA LYS A 115 13.87 0.65 17.83
C LYS A 115 13.16 -0.71 17.88
N ARG A 116 12.08 -0.82 18.66
CA ARG A 116 11.27 -2.05 18.76
C ARG A 116 10.73 -2.51 17.41
N TYR A 117 10.19 -1.60 16.59
CA TYR A 117 9.63 -1.97 15.28
C TYR A 117 10.69 -2.26 14.23
N ALA A 118 11.89 -1.69 14.34
CA ALA A 118 13.02 -2.09 13.50
C ALA A 118 13.44 -3.54 13.78
N ASP A 119 13.39 -3.97 15.06
CA ASP A 119 13.71 -5.34 15.47
C ASP A 119 12.61 -6.35 15.09
N GLN A 120 11.34 -5.92 15.08
CA GLN A 120 10.19 -6.74 14.68
C GLN A 120 9.94 -6.78 13.15
N ALA A 121 10.77 -6.09 12.38
CA ALA A 121 10.62 -5.98 10.94
C ALA A 121 10.93 -7.30 10.23
N GLU A 122 9.92 -7.90 9.62
CA GLU A 122 10.09 -9.11 8.81
C GLU A 122 10.10 -8.77 7.33
N ARG A 123 11.01 -9.39 6.56
CA ARG A 123 11.08 -9.20 5.11
C ARG A 123 10.28 -10.29 4.42
N TYR A 124 9.44 -9.87 3.47
CA TYR A 124 8.71 -10.75 2.57
C TYR A 124 9.02 -10.41 1.10
N THR A 125 8.95 -11.43 0.25
CA THR A 125 9.08 -11.37 -1.22
C THR A 125 7.78 -11.88 -1.85
N GLY A 126 7.39 -11.39 -3.03
CA GLY A 126 6.10 -11.76 -3.64
C GLY A 126 4.88 -11.22 -2.89
N VAL A 127 5.00 -10.03 -2.30
CA VAL A 127 3.91 -9.42 -1.52
C VAL A 127 2.85 -8.84 -2.45
N ILE A 128 1.59 -9.25 -2.26
CA ILE A 128 0.46 -8.77 -3.05
C ILE A 128 -0.59 -8.15 -2.14
N LEU A 129 -1.02 -6.93 -2.45
CA LEU A 129 -2.16 -6.27 -1.83
C LEU A 129 -3.40 -6.49 -2.71
N GLU A 130 -4.49 -6.98 -2.13
CA GLU A 130 -5.82 -6.99 -2.75
C GLU A 130 -6.74 -6.12 -1.92
N ALA A 131 -7.14 -4.97 -2.47
CA ALA A 131 -8.11 -4.06 -1.90
C ALA A 131 -9.51 -4.42 -2.44
N GLY A 132 -10.42 -4.80 -1.55
CA GLY A 132 -11.82 -5.08 -1.86
C GLY A 132 -12.77 -4.02 -1.31
N ASP A 133 -14.07 -4.24 -1.45
CA ASP A 133 -15.10 -3.30 -0.96
C ASP A 133 -15.27 -3.36 0.57
N PHE A 134 -15.20 -4.58 1.12
CA PHE A 134 -15.41 -4.86 2.55
C PHE A 134 -14.24 -5.62 3.20
N GLU A 135 -13.25 -6.01 2.41
CA GLU A 135 -12.14 -6.83 2.86
C GLU A 135 -10.86 -6.44 2.12
N TRP A 136 -9.81 -6.16 2.88
CA TRP A 136 -8.46 -5.95 2.38
C TRP A 136 -7.61 -7.15 2.73
N LYS A 137 -6.79 -7.59 1.77
CA LYS A 137 -5.92 -8.75 1.92
C LYS A 137 -4.48 -8.36 1.62
N LEU A 138 -3.58 -8.72 2.51
CA LEU A 138 -2.15 -8.78 2.21
C LEU A 138 -1.76 -10.24 2.08
N LYS A 139 -1.42 -10.67 0.86
CA LYS A 139 -0.88 -11.99 0.60
C LYS A 139 0.63 -11.92 0.74
N LEU A 140 1.15 -12.63 1.73
CA LEU A 140 2.54 -12.97 1.90
C LEU A 140 2.73 -14.44 1.44
N PRO A 141 3.94 -14.89 1.09
CA PRO A 141 4.18 -16.25 0.60
C PRO A 141 3.56 -17.36 1.44
N GLU A 142 3.62 -17.23 2.77
CA GLU A 142 3.20 -18.28 3.71
C GLU A 142 1.91 -17.95 4.45
N ILE A 143 1.46 -16.70 4.42
CA ILE A 143 0.32 -16.24 5.21
C ILE A 143 -0.48 -15.17 4.46
N THR A 144 -1.80 -15.21 4.60
CA THR A 144 -2.68 -14.14 4.13
C THR A 144 -3.24 -13.38 5.34
N PHE A 145 -2.89 -12.11 5.45
CA PHE A 145 -3.57 -11.19 6.37
C PHE A 145 -4.86 -10.69 5.73
N LYS A 146 -5.95 -10.63 6.49
CA LYS A 146 -7.24 -10.11 6.05
C LYS A 146 -7.81 -9.19 7.11
N THR A 147 -8.41 -8.07 6.70
CA THR A 147 -9.13 -7.17 7.58
C THR A 147 -10.35 -6.59 6.89
N ARG A 148 -11.38 -6.25 7.68
CA ARG A 148 -12.55 -5.47 7.24
C ARG A 148 -12.40 -3.97 7.52
N ASN A 149 -11.31 -3.56 8.15
CA ASN A 149 -11.02 -2.17 8.47
C ASN A 149 -9.80 -1.74 7.66
N SER A 150 -10.00 -0.87 6.67
CA SER A 150 -8.91 -0.38 5.81
C SER A 150 -7.73 0.20 6.59
N HIS A 151 -7.99 0.82 7.74
CA HIS A 151 -7.00 1.47 8.58
C HIS A 151 -6.10 0.48 9.34
N GLU A 152 -6.43 -0.82 9.35
CA GLU A 152 -5.59 -1.86 9.94
C GLU A 152 -4.52 -2.39 8.97
N LEU A 153 -4.56 -1.99 7.69
CA LEU A 153 -3.52 -2.30 6.70
C LEU A 153 -2.93 -0.98 6.21
N ILE A 154 -1.77 -0.61 6.75
CA ILE A 154 -1.17 0.70 6.52
C ILE A 154 0.01 0.55 5.58
N MET A 155 -0.13 1.10 4.38
CA MET A 155 0.97 1.19 3.41
C MET A 155 1.81 2.43 3.71
N LEU A 156 3.09 2.22 3.98
CA LEU A 156 4.05 3.29 4.22
C LEU A 156 4.68 3.76 2.91
N GLU A 157 5.11 5.02 2.89
CA GLU A 157 5.84 5.58 1.75
C GLU A 157 7.26 5.02 1.73
N GLY A 158 7.45 3.91 1.03
CA GLY A 158 8.78 3.43 0.66
C GLY A 158 9.38 4.34 -0.40
N LYS A 159 10.29 5.24 -0.01
CA LYS A 159 11.05 6.06 -0.96
C LYS A 159 12.03 5.21 -1.77
#